data_AF-A0A504U5Y1-F1
#
_entry.id   AF-A0A504U5Y1-F1
#
_cell.length_a   1.000
_cell.length_b   1.000
_cell.length_c   1.000
_cell.angle_alpha   90.00
_cell.angle_beta   90.00
_cell.angle_gamma   90.00
#
_symmetry.space_group_name_H-M   'P 1'
#
loop_
_entity.id
_entity.type
_entity.pdbx_description
1 polymer ?
#
loop_
_entity_poly.entity_id
_entity_poly.type
_entity_poly.pdbx_seq_one_letter_code
_entity_poly.pdbx_strand_id
1 'polypeptide(L)'
;MQIIATKVHEPTAVDSAYTVEFEGDGGERVSVVMAQSASGGLTRENALEKAQVILLQAASFGSASESAPHVREDLDPDVDPSAAVESLIQEREEREEKGSELEKGLEDTFPASDPVSTTYTSTAARDQQS
;
A
#
# COMPACT_ATOMS: atom_id res chain seq x y z
N MET A 1 5.62 25.25 14.71
CA MET A 1 6.38 24.13 15.26
C MET A 1 7.66 23.87 14.47
N GLN A 2 8.82 24.17 15.05
CA GLN A 2 10.11 23.60 14.67
C GLN A 2 10.57 22.63 15.77
N ILE A 3 10.90 21.39 15.42
CA ILE A 3 11.35 20.39 16.41
C ILE A 3 12.75 20.76 16.93
N ILE A 4 12.88 20.92 18.25
CA ILE A 4 14.15 21.21 18.93
C ILE A 4 14.69 20.02 19.71
N ALA A 5 13.85 19.06 20.08
CA ALA A 5 14.27 17.83 20.74
C ALA A 5 13.36 16.65 20.41
N THR A 6 13.96 15.46 20.35
CA THR A 6 13.27 14.19 20.16
C THR A 6 13.74 13.18 21.20
N LYS A 7 12.80 12.55 21.90
CA LYS A 7 13.08 11.50 22.88
C LYS A 7 12.33 10.22 22.50
N VAL A 8 13.02 9.09 22.54
CA VAL A 8 12.42 7.78 22.26
C VAL A 8 12.45 6.97 23.55
N HIS A 9 11.28 6.55 24.01
CA HIS A 9 11.12 5.66 25.15
C HIS A 9 10.82 4.25 24.64
N GLU A 10 11.69 3.34 25.05
CA GLU A 10 11.57 1.92 24.70
C GLU A 10 10.51 1.25 25.58
N PRO A 11 9.78 0.27 25.03
CA PRO A 11 8.78 -0.48 25.77
C PRO A 11 9.45 -1.33 26.85
N THR A 12 9.09 -1.08 28.11
CA THR A 12 9.61 -1.85 29.26
C THR A 12 9.04 -3.28 29.35
N ALA A 13 8.01 -3.61 28.58
CA ALA A 13 7.30 -4.88 28.60
C ALA A 13 7.04 -5.38 27.17
N VAL A 14 6.81 -6.69 27.03
CA VAL A 14 6.63 -7.36 25.73
C VAL A 14 5.40 -6.82 24.97
N ASP A 15 4.36 -6.38 25.68
CA ASP A 15 3.15 -5.76 25.13
C ASP A 15 3.12 -4.23 25.23
N SER A 16 4.21 -3.58 25.66
CA SER A 16 4.19 -2.12 25.78
C SER A 16 4.52 -1.41 24.47
N ALA A 17 3.95 -0.22 24.33
CA ALA A 17 4.07 0.63 23.15
C ALA A 17 5.39 1.41 23.16
N TYR A 18 5.96 1.65 21.98
CA TYR A 18 7.01 2.65 21.81
C TYR A 18 6.42 4.04 21.89
N THR A 19 7.08 4.93 22.62
CA THR A 19 6.67 6.34 22.70
C THR A 19 7.77 7.24 22.18
N VAL A 20 7.44 8.09 21.21
CA VAL A 20 8.34 9.12 20.68
C VAL A 20 7.77 10.49 21.04
N GLU A 21 8.55 11.29 21.76
CA GLU A 21 8.18 12.65 22.13
C GLU A 21 8.96 13.65 21.27
N PHE A 22 8.23 14.58 20.67
CA PHE A 22 8.76 15.71 19.93
C PHE A 22 8.48 17.00 20.72
N GLU A 23 9.51 17.79 20.97
CA GLU A 23 9.41 19.10 21.60
C GLU A 23 9.67 20.18 20.55
N GLY A 24 8.72 21.12 20.43
CA GLY A 24 8.78 22.27 19.53
C GLY A 24 9.41 23.49 20.20
N ASP A 25 9.92 24.41 19.40
CA ASP A 25 10.50 25.67 19.84
C ASP A 25 9.51 26.57 20.60
N GLY A 26 8.21 26.44 20.30
CA GLY A 26 7.13 27.17 20.98
C GLY A 26 6.68 26.56 22.32
N GLY A 27 7.38 25.55 22.83
CA GLY A 27 6.95 24.78 24.01
C GLY A 27 5.86 23.74 23.71
N GLU A 28 5.55 23.55 22.42
CA GLU A 28 4.63 22.51 21.95
C GLU A 28 5.23 21.14 22.23
N ARG A 29 4.43 20.17 22.67
CA ARG A 29 4.88 18.78 22.82
C ARG A 29 3.91 17.83 22.13
N VAL A 30 4.45 16.96 21.28
CA VAL A 30 3.68 15.91 20.61
C VAL A 30 4.25 14.56 21.01
N SER A 31 3.40 13.71 21.60
CA SER A 31 3.76 12.35 21.98
C SER A 31 3.06 11.36 21.06
N VAL A 32 3.85 10.60 20.30
CA VAL A 32 3.35 9.54 19.41
C VAL A 32 3.55 8.19 20.09
N VAL A 33 2.44 7.48 20.32
CA VAL A 33 2.42 6.17 20.97
C VAL A 33 2.07 5.09 19.94
N MET A 34 2.95 4.11 19.75
CA MET A 34 2.78 3.03 18.78
C MET A 34 2.81 1.68 19.47
N ALA A 35 1.69 0.95 19.42
CA ALA A 35 1.62 -0.41 19.91
C ALA A 35 2.47 -1.36 19.05
N GLN A 36 3.10 -2.36 19.67
CA GLN A 36 3.79 -3.40 18.93
C GLN A 36 2.77 -4.18 18.08
N SER A 37 2.96 -4.18 16.77
CA SER A 37 2.10 -4.95 15.86
C SER A 37 2.63 -6.38 15.74
N ALA A 38 1.72 -7.35 15.59
CA ALA A 38 2.05 -8.76 15.39
C ALA A 38 2.89 -9.04 14.13
N SER A 39 2.94 -8.10 13.18
CA SER A 39 3.59 -8.25 11.87
C SER A 39 5.06 -7.82 11.81
N GLY A 40 5.63 -7.31 12.90
CA GLY A 40 7.04 -6.92 12.95
C GLY A 40 7.34 -6.04 14.15
N GLY A 41 8.32 -6.44 14.95
CA GLY A 41 8.71 -5.73 16.17
C GLY A 41 9.09 -4.29 15.89
N LEU A 42 8.52 -3.36 16.67
CA LEU A 42 9.01 -2.00 16.71
C LEU A 42 10.42 -2.01 17.32
N THR A 43 11.34 -1.32 16.67
CA THR A 43 12.70 -1.06 17.14
C THR A 43 12.85 0.44 17.33
N ARG A 44 13.88 0.87 18.05
CA ARG A 44 14.16 2.29 18.27
C ARG A 44 14.26 3.09 16.97
N GLU A 45 14.93 2.54 15.94
CA GLU A 45 15.06 3.19 14.64
C GLU A 45 13.73 3.28 13.89
N ASN A 46 13.02 2.15 13.75
CA ASN A 46 11.79 2.13 12.96
C ASN A 46 10.63 2.89 13.66
N ALA A 47 10.65 2.97 14.99
CA ALA A 47 9.67 3.74 15.76
C ALA A 47 9.83 5.23 15.49
N LEU A 48 11.06 5.73 15.44
CA LEU A 48 11.31 7.14 15.14
C LEU A 48 10.82 7.51 13.73
N GLU A 49 11.12 6.69 12.73
CA GLU A 49 10.68 6.90 11.34
C GLU A 49 9.15 6.90 11.23
N LYS A 50 8.48 5.91 11.86
CA LYS A 50 7.01 5.84 11.91
C LYS A 50 6.40 7.04 12.62
N ALA A 51 6.99 7.48 13.73
CA ALA A 51 6.51 8.63 14.47
C ALA A 51 6.58 9.93 13.65
N GLN A 52 7.61 10.11 12.82
CA GLN A 52 7.71 11.26 11.91
C GLN A 52 6.60 11.24 10.85
N VAL A 53 6.32 10.07 10.26
CA VAL A 53 5.22 9.92 9.29
C VAL A 53 3.87 10.22 9.94
N ILE A 54 3.63 9.68 11.14
CA ILE A 54 2.40 9.94 11.90
C ILE A 54 2.27 11.43 12.20
N LEU A 55 3.36 12.10 12.60
CA LEU A 55 3.35 13.55 12.85
C LEU A 55 3.01 14.35 11.58
N LEU A 56 3.59 13.99 10.44
CA LEU A 56 3.30 14.63 9.15
C LEU A 56 1.84 14.43 8.72
N GLN A 57 1.30 13.23 8.92
CA GLN A 57 -0.11 12.92 8.67
C GLN A 57 -1.02 13.69 9.63
N ALA A 58 -0.68 13.72 10.92
CA ALA A 58 -1.36 14.48 11.97
C ALA A 58 -1.51 15.96 11.59
N ALA A 59 -0.44 16.57 11.10
CA ALA A 59 -0.44 17.96 10.64
C ALA A 59 -1.39 18.20 9.45
N SER A 60 -1.63 17.19 8.62
CA SER A 60 -2.54 17.28 7.47
C SER A 60 -4.03 17.28 7.89
N PHE A 61 -4.39 16.54 8.95
CA PHE A 61 -5.80 16.41 9.36
C PHE A 61 -6.41 17.72 9.90
N GLY A 62 -5.59 18.64 10.43
CA GLY A 62 -6.06 19.92 10.96
C GLY A 62 -6.42 20.97 9.89
N SER A 63 -6.06 20.76 8.63
CA SER A 63 -6.42 21.66 7.52
C SER A 63 -7.78 21.34 6.89
N ALA A 64 -8.49 20.33 7.39
CA ALA A 64 -9.78 19.87 6.83
C ALA A 64 -11.03 20.54 7.47
N SER A 65 -10.85 21.52 8.34
CA SER A 65 -11.91 22.33 8.97
C SER A 65 -11.32 23.74 9.11
N GLU A 66 -11.61 24.77 8.31
CA GLU A 66 -12.87 25.24 7.76
C GLU A 66 -12.68 25.92 6.38
N SER A 67 -12.21 25.20 5.38
CA SER A 67 -12.35 25.67 3.99
C SER A 67 -12.56 24.47 3.09
N ALA A 68 -13.66 24.53 2.34
CA ALA A 68 -13.88 23.78 1.13
C ALA A 68 -12.59 23.74 0.28
N PRO A 69 -12.38 22.72 -0.57
CA PRO A 69 -11.15 22.56 -1.32
C PRO A 69 -10.96 23.76 -2.26
N HIS A 70 -10.22 24.77 -1.81
CA HIS A 70 -9.46 25.58 -2.71
C HIS A 70 -8.35 24.65 -3.19
N VAL A 71 -8.58 24.09 -4.38
CA VAL A 71 -7.53 23.76 -5.32
C VAL A 71 -6.44 24.81 -5.11
N ARG A 72 -5.24 24.38 -4.71
CA ARG A 72 -4.08 25.27 -4.68
C ARG A 72 -3.79 25.66 -6.12
N GLU A 73 -4.54 26.62 -6.66
CA GLU A 73 -4.24 27.45 -7.83
C GLU A 73 -3.12 28.43 -7.46
N ASP A 74 -2.02 27.91 -6.92
CA ASP A 74 -0.77 28.67 -6.72
C ASP A 74 0.43 27.86 -7.24
N LEU A 75 0.16 26.89 -8.12
CA LEU A 75 1.16 26.42 -9.06
C LEU A 75 1.01 27.35 -10.26
N ASP A 76 2.02 28.20 -10.50
CA ASP A 76 2.16 28.86 -11.79
C ASP A 76 1.88 27.81 -12.89
N PRO A 77 0.92 28.04 -13.80
CA PRO A 77 0.56 27.07 -14.84
C PRO A 77 1.69 26.80 -15.85
N ASP A 78 2.81 27.51 -15.71
CA ASP A 78 4.04 27.38 -16.49
C ASP A 78 5.14 26.54 -15.80
N VAL A 79 4.87 25.89 -14.66
CA VAL A 79 5.83 24.93 -14.09
C VAL A 79 5.66 23.60 -14.81
N ASP A 80 6.54 23.35 -15.78
CA ASP A 80 6.71 22.03 -16.40
C ASP A 80 6.80 20.97 -15.29
N PRO A 81 5.96 19.92 -15.33
CA PRO A 81 5.98 18.87 -14.32
C PRO A 81 7.38 18.28 -14.25
N SER A 82 7.91 18.11 -13.03
CA SER A 82 9.21 17.47 -12.85
C SER A 82 9.21 16.07 -13.45
N ALA A 83 10.35 15.62 -14.00
CA ALA A 83 10.51 14.28 -14.59
C ALA A 83 10.01 13.13 -13.68
N ALA A 84 10.07 13.30 -12.36
CA ALA A 84 9.54 12.33 -11.40
C ALA A 84 8.00 12.25 -11.39
N VAL A 85 7.32 13.39 -11.60
CA VAL A 85 5.86 13.48 -11.70
C VAL A 85 5.41 12.89 -13.04
N GLU A 86 6.08 13.23 -14.13
CA GLU A 86 5.80 12.64 -15.45
C GLU A 86 5.98 11.12 -15.43
N SER A 87 7.05 10.62 -14.82
CA SER A 87 7.28 9.17 -14.67
C SER A 87 6.16 8.50 -13.87
N LEU A 88 5.69 9.12 -12.78
CA LEU A 88 4.61 8.57 -11.96
C LEU A 88 3.27 8.52 -12.71
N ILE A 89 2.98 9.53 -13.53
CA ILE A 89 1.75 9.60 -14.34
C ILE A 89 1.81 8.51 -15.43
N GLN A 90 2.95 8.42 -16.14
CA GLN A 90 3.15 7.41 -17.17
C GLN A 90 3.06 5.99 -16.62
N GLU A 91 3.65 5.70 -15.45
CA GLU A 91 3.53 4.38 -14.82
C GLU A 91 2.10 4.00 -14.45
N ARG A 92 1.24 4.98 -14.12
CA ARG A 92 -0.18 4.72 -13.83
C ARG A 92 -0.95 4.37 -15.10
N GLU A 93 -0.77 5.16 -16.15
CA GLU A 93 -1.41 4.93 -17.45
C GLU A 93 -0.99 3.57 -18.04
N GLU A 94 0.31 3.24 -18.00
CA GLU A 94 0.80 1.95 -18.48
C GLU A 94 0.24 0.75 -17.70
N ARG A 95 -0.01 0.89 -16.40
CA ARG A 95 -0.60 -0.18 -15.58
C ARG A 95 -2.06 -0.42 -15.93
N GLU A 96 -2.80 0.64 -16.23
CA GLU A 96 -4.20 0.55 -16.65
C GLU A 96 -4.32 -0.07 -18.04
N GLU A 97 -3.45 0.33 -18.98
CA GLU A 97 -3.41 -0.23 -20.33
C GLU A 97 -2.99 -1.72 -20.33
N LYS A 98 -1.87 -2.05 -19.68
CA LYS A 98 -1.36 -3.44 -19.61
C LYS A 98 -2.32 -4.38 -18.87
N GLY A 99 -3.11 -3.88 -17.92
CA GLY A 99 -4.13 -4.68 -17.23
C GLY A 99 -5.16 -5.27 -18.20
N SER A 100 -5.59 -4.48 -19.18
CA SER A 100 -6.58 -4.90 -20.20
C SER A 100 -6.00 -5.90 -21.23
N GLU A 101 -4.73 -5.76 -21.58
CA GLU A 101 -4.05 -6.68 -22.51
C GLU A 101 -3.81 -8.07 -21.89
N LEU A 102 -3.48 -8.11 -20.60
CA LEU A 102 -3.29 -9.35 -19.85
C LEU A 102 -4.60 -10.13 -19.71
N GLU A 103 -5.70 -9.44 -19.46
CA GLU A 103 -7.04 -10.04 -19.35
C GLU A 103 -7.46 -10.67 -20.68
N LYS A 104 -7.31 -9.93 -21.79
CA LYS A 104 -7.61 -10.43 -23.14
C LYS A 104 -6.76 -11.64 -23.54
N GLY A 105 -5.49 -11.67 -23.17
CA GLY A 105 -4.60 -12.82 -23.42
C GLY A 105 -4.96 -14.06 -22.58
N LEU A 106 -5.50 -13.86 -21.37
CA LEU A 106 -6.01 -14.94 -20.51
C LEU A 106 -7.27 -15.56 -21.10
N GLU A 107 -8.16 -14.74 -21.67
CA GLU A 107 -9.41 -15.17 -22.32
C GLU A 107 -9.15 -15.99 -23.60
N ASP A 108 -8.14 -15.62 -24.40
CA ASP A 108 -7.79 -16.32 -25.66
C ASP A 108 -6.99 -17.63 -25.43
N THR A 109 -6.50 -17.86 -24.20
CA THR A 109 -5.80 -19.09 -23.77
C THR A 109 -6.72 -20.10 -23.10
N PHE A 110 -8.04 -19.90 -23.15
CA PHE A 110 -8.99 -20.97 -22.91
C PHE A 110 -9.38 -21.59 -24.25
N PRO A 111 -8.70 -22.66 -24.69
CA PRO A 111 -9.18 -23.42 -25.83
C PRO A 111 -10.60 -23.87 -25.49
N ALA A 112 -11.53 -23.62 -26.40
CA ALA A 112 -12.85 -24.21 -26.32
C ALA A 112 -12.71 -25.74 -26.08
N SER A 113 -13.12 -26.17 -24.88
CA SER A 113 -13.35 -27.57 -24.49
C SER A 113 -12.13 -28.48 -24.50
N ASP A 114 -11.71 -28.97 -23.33
CA ASP A 114 -11.04 -30.26 -23.24
C ASP A 114 -11.72 -31.26 -24.20
N PRO A 115 -10.97 -31.99 -25.03
CA PRO A 115 -11.56 -32.89 -26.01
C PRO A 115 -12.54 -33.83 -25.29
N VAL A 116 -13.77 -33.93 -25.79
CA VAL A 116 -14.78 -34.83 -25.22
C VAL A 116 -14.23 -36.25 -25.28
N SER A 117 -13.83 -36.77 -24.11
CA SER A 117 -13.36 -38.14 -23.97
C SER A 117 -14.50 -39.09 -24.31
N THR A 118 -14.41 -39.74 -25.48
CA THR A 118 -15.35 -40.77 -25.92
C THR A 118 -14.88 -42.13 -25.40
N THR A 119 -15.65 -42.75 -24.51
CA THR A 119 -15.41 -44.12 -24.04
C THR A 119 -16.18 -45.11 -24.91
N TYR A 120 -15.49 -45.85 -25.78
CA TYR A 120 -16.06 -47.00 -26.47
C TYR A 120 -15.89 -48.25 -25.61
N THR A 121 -17.00 -48.83 -25.12
CA THR A 121 -16.98 -50.15 -24.49
C THR A 121 -17.00 -51.22 -25.57
N SER A 122 -15.96 -52.05 -25.64
CA SER A 122 -15.92 -53.24 -26.49
C SER A 122 -16.04 -54.47 -25.59
N THR A 123 -17.27 -54.95 -25.39
CA THR A 123 -17.48 -56.26 -24.79
C THR A 123 -17.16 -57.32 -25.83
N ALA A 124 -15.92 -57.81 -25.82
CA ALA A 124 -15.56 -59.05 -26.49
C ALA A 124 -16.33 -60.19 -25.82
N ALA A 125 -17.40 -60.64 -26.47
CA ALA A 125 -18.05 -61.91 -26.14
C ALA A 125 -17.09 -63.04 -26.50
N ARG A 126 -16.21 -63.36 -25.55
CA ARG A 126 -15.38 -64.54 -25.56
C ARG A 126 -16.21 -65.67 -24.96
N ASP A 127 -16.46 -66.66 -25.81
CA ASP A 127 -16.63 -68.07 -25.45
C ASP A 127 -17.77 -68.43 -24.47
N GLN A 128 -18.85 -69.00 -25.01
CA GLN A 128 -19.59 -70.05 -24.32
C GLN A 128 -19.77 -71.23 -25.25
N GLN A 129 -18.86 -72.20 -25.04
CA GLN A 129 -18.98 -73.63 -25.21
C GLN A 129 -20.41 -74.18 -25.41
N SER A 130 -20.60 -75.03 -26.42
CA SER A 130 -21.27 -76.35 -26.34
C SER A 130 -21.06 -77.12 -27.64
#